data_AF-A0AAQ3AZQ6-F1
#
_entry.id   AF-A0AAQ3AZQ6-F1
#
_cell.length_a   1.000
_cell.length_b   1.000
_cell.length_c   1.000
_cell.angle_alpha   90.00
_cell.angle_beta   90.00
_cell.angle_gamma   90.00
#
_symmetry.space_group_name_H-M   'P 1'
#
loop_
_entity.id
_entity.type
_entity.pdbx_description
1 polymer ?
#
loop_
_entity_poly.entity_id
_entity_poly.type
_entity_poly.pdbx_seq_one_letter_code
_entity_poly.pdbx_strand_id
1 'polypeptide(L)'
;MNWLEYFDGYQTALVTTSGALFGVIITSVFHLIQKYFANRHERNMKKLDFVAKFKSEQLVEPVIKFLDSDLAAMQETYSLVFVDKGSRSNFQIKSDHLASLPAVTARVKGLGDPKLNALFDEFTRKRLYIGNSIDSVGKDPFKELQSAITLAGDIVGLLLDKVRDVEN
;
A
#
# COMPACT_ATOMS: atom_id res chain seq x y z
N MET A 1 -54.61 -60.55 -0.38
CA MET A 1 -54.37 -59.29 0.34
C MET A 1 -53.57 -58.41 -0.59
N ASN A 2 -54.26 -57.51 -1.28
CA ASN A 2 -53.70 -56.76 -2.41
C ASN A 2 -52.74 -55.70 -1.89
N TRP A 3 -51.47 -55.76 -2.31
CA TRP A 3 -50.47 -54.71 -2.01
C TRP A 3 -50.95 -53.31 -2.43
N LEU A 4 -51.84 -53.23 -3.42
CA LEU A 4 -52.45 -51.97 -3.89
C LEU A 4 -53.40 -51.31 -2.87
N GLU A 5 -54.13 -52.08 -2.05
CA GLU A 5 -55.02 -51.52 -1.02
C GLU A 5 -54.25 -50.92 0.17
N TYR A 6 -53.01 -51.37 0.38
CA TYR A 6 -52.14 -50.83 1.44
C TYR A 6 -51.61 -49.42 1.11
N PHE A 7 -51.61 -49.03 -0.16
CA PHE A 7 -51.11 -47.72 -0.59
C PHE A 7 -52.19 -46.64 -0.73
N ASP A 8 -53.47 -47.02 -0.85
CA ASP A 8 -54.56 -46.07 -1.12
C ASP A 8 -54.80 -45.08 0.05
N GLY A 9 -54.56 -45.50 1.29
CA GLY A 9 -54.65 -44.63 2.48
C GLY A 9 -53.39 -43.81 2.79
N TYR A 10 -52.27 -44.08 2.10
CA TYR A 10 -50.97 -43.46 2.37
C TYR A 10 -50.46 -42.58 1.22
N GLN A 11 -51.23 -42.43 0.13
CA GLN A 11 -50.84 -41.59 -1.03
C GLN A 11 -50.53 -40.15 -0.61
N THR A 12 -51.40 -39.53 0.19
CA THR A 12 -51.20 -38.15 0.68
C THR A 12 -49.98 -38.08 1.60
N ALA A 13 -49.77 -39.07 2.47
CA ALA A 13 -48.60 -39.14 3.35
C ALA A 13 -47.31 -39.28 2.54
N LEU A 14 -47.26 -40.17 1.54
CA LEU A 14 -46.10 -40.37 0.67
C LEU A 14 -45.76 -39.11 -0.13
N VAL A 15 -46.77 -38.46 -0.74
CA VAL A 15 -46.58 -37.20 -1.50
C VAL A 15 -46.08 -36.07 -0.59
N THR A 16 -46.65 -35.94 0.60
CA THR A 16 -46.26 -34.90 1.57
C THR A 16 -44.85 -35.16 2.12
N THR A 17 -44.52 -36.42 2.40
CA THR A 17 -43.19 -36.81 2.90
C THR A 17 -42.13 -36.67 1.82
N SER A 18 -42.43 -37.04 0.56
CA SER A 18 -41.54 -36.82 -0.58
C SER A 18 -41.34 -35.33 -0.90
N GLY A 19 -42.41 -34.53 -0.80
CA GLY A 19 -42.35 -33.07 -0.99
C GLY A 19 -41.52 -32.39 0.10
N ALA A 20 -41.65 -32.81 1.36
CA ALA A 20 -40.83 -32.35 2.47
C ALA A 20 -39.35 -32.73 2.30
N LEU A 21 -39.05 -33.97 1.89
CA LEU A 21 -37.69 -34.41 1.59
C LEU A 21 -37.08 -33.62 0.42
N PHE A 22 -37.84 -33.37 -0.64
CA PHE A 22 -37.41 -32.52 -1.75
C PHE A 22 -37.13 -31.09 -1.29
N GLY A 23 -38.00 -30.50 -0.45
CA GLY A 23 -37.79 -29.17 0.14
C GLY A 23 -36.52 -29.09 0.98
N VAL A 24 -36.24 -30.10 1.80
CA VAL A 24 -35.01 -30.19 2.62
C VAL A 24 -33.76 -30.33 1.74
N ILE A 25 -33.82 -31.14 0.68
CA ILE A 25 -32.71 -31.30 -0.27
C ILE A 25 -32.43 -29.98 -1.00
N ILE A 26 -33.46 -29.33 -1.54
CA ILE A 26 -33.32 -28.04 -2.23
C ILE A 26 -32.75 -26.98 -1.29
N THR A 27 -33.27 -26.88 -0.06
CA THR A 27 -32.80 -25.91 0.94
C THR A 27 -31.34 -26.17 1.35
N SER A 28 -30.96 -27.45 1.45
CA SER A 28 -29.58 -27.86 1.76
C SER A 28 -28.62 -27.56 0.61
N VAL A 29 -29.03 -27.81 -0.63
CA VAL A 29 -28.27 -27.43 -1.84
C VAL A 29 -28.12 -25.91 -1.93
N PHE A 30 -29.19 -25.16 -1.64
CA PHE A 30 -29.14 -23.70 -1.64
C PHE A 30 -28.18 -23.16 -0.57
N HIS A 31 -28.21 -23.72 0.65
CA HIS A 31 -27.24 -23.41 1.70
C HIS A 31 -25.81 -23.73 1.30
N LEU A 32 -25.56 -24.85 0.64
CA LEU A 32 -24.22 -25.23 0.16
C LEU A 32 -23.71 -24.26 -0.91
N ILE A 33 -24.58 -23.86 -1.84
CA ILE A 33 -24.26 -22.87 -2.89
C ILE A 33 -23.95 -21.51 -2.24
N GLN A 34 -24.80 -21.03 -1.34
CA GLN A 34 -24.56 -19.78 -0.61
C GLN A 34 -23.25 -19.82 0.18
N LYS A 35 -22.98 -20.92 0.90
CA LYS A 35 -21.74 -21.11 1.66
C LYS A 35 -20.51 -21.17 0.75
N TYR A 36 -20.63 -21.77 -0.43
CA TYR A 36 -19.56 -21.80 -1.43
C TYR A 36 -19.24 -20.40 -1.97
N PHE A 37 -20.26 -19.62 -2.35
CA PHE A 37 -20.08 -18.25 -2.80
C PHE A 37 -19.55 -17.34 -1.68
N ALA A 38 -20.07 -17.47 -0.46
CA ALA A 38 -19.58 -16.74 0.70
C ALA A 38 -18.10 -17.06 0.99
N ASN A 39 -17.72 -18.34 1.02
CA ASN A 39 -16.31 -18.73 1.20
C ASN A 39 -15.41 -18.25 0.07
N ARG A 40 -15.89 -18.26 -1.18
CA ARG A 40 -15.13 -17.76 -2.33
C ARG A 40 -14.94 -16.24 -2.23
N HIS A 41 -15.99 -15.52 -1.86
CA HIS A 41 -15.95 -14.07 -1.68
C HIS A 41 -15.04 -13.69 -0.51
N GLU A 42 -15.18 -14.34 0.65
CA GLU A 42 -14.33 -14.12 1.83
C GLU A 42 -12.85 -14.39 1.53
N ARG A 43 -12.53 -15.47 0.79
CA ARG A 43 -11.16 -15.75 0.35
C ARG A 43 -10.61 -14.69 -0.60
N ASN A 44 -11.45 -14.15 -1.49
CA ASN A 44 -11.05 -13.10 -2.41
C ASN A 44 -10.83 -11.78 -1.66
N MET A 45 -11.72 -11.41 -0.72
CA MET A 45 -11.56 -10.23 0.13
C MET A 45 -10.29 -10.31 0.98
N LYS A 46 -10.01 -11.46 1.62
CA LYS A 46 -8.75 -11.68 2.37
C LYS A 46 -7.50 -11.51 1.51
N LYS A 47 -7.55 -11.90 0.24
CA LYS A 47 -6.42 -11.69 -0.70
C LYS A 47 -6.26 -10.22 -1.06
N LEU A 48 -7.35 -9.51 -1.32
CA LEU A 48 -7.33 -8.07 -1.59
C LEU A 48 -6.79 -7.29 -0.39
N ASP A 49 -7.27 -7.60 0.82
CA ASP A 49 -6.78 -7.00 2.07
C ASP A 49 -5.28 -7.27 2.25
N PHE A 50 -4.82 -8.49 1.98
CA PHE A 50 -3.40 -8.82 2.06
C PHE A 50 -2.56 -8.02 1.05
N VAL A 51 -3.01 -7.89 -0.19
CA VAL A 51 -2.30 -7.14 -1.24
C VAL A 51 -2.27 -5.65 -0.92
N ALA A 52 -3.40 -5.08 -0.47
CA ALA A 52 -3.49 -3.69 -0.03
C ALA A 52 -2.55 -3.41 1.15
N LYS A 53 -2.59 -4.27 2.17
CA LYS A 53 -1.73 -4.17 3.34
C LYS A 53 -0.25 -4.32 3.00
N PHE A 54 0.09 -5.30 2.16
CA PHE A 54 1.47 -5.48 1.68
C PHE A 54 1.95 -4.25 0.91
N LYS A 55 1.15 -3.72 -0.01
CA LYS A 55 1.51 -2.53 -0.79
C LYS A 55 1.69 -1.31 0.12
N SER A 56 0.78 -1.09 1.06
CA SER A 56 0.85 0.02 2.00
C SER A 56 2.06 -0.10 2.93
N GLU A 57 2.18 -1.19 3.70
CA GLU A 57 3.18 -1.34 4.76
C GLU A 57 4.59 -1.64 4.23
N GLN A 58 4.72 -2.38 3.13
CA GLN A 58 6.02 -2.88 2.65
C GLN A 58 6.60 -2.08 1.48
N LEU A 59 5.74 -1.42 0.69
CA LEU A 59 6.17 -0.65 -0.49
C LEU A 59 6.04 0.85 -0.27
N VAL A 60 4.93 1.34 0.27
CA VAL A 60 4.68 2.78 0.40
C VAL A 60 5.26 3.38 1.67
N GLU A 61 4.92 2.84 2.85
CA GLU A 61 5.34 3.39 4.15
C GLU A 61 6.87 3.55 4.28
N PRO A 62 7.71 2.61 3.82
CA PRO A 62 9.16 2.77 3.89
C PRO A 62 9.69 3.92 3.02
N VAL A 63 9.00 4.24 1.91
CA VAL A 63 9.37 5.36 1.04
C VAL A 63 9.03 6.68 1.71
N ILE A 64 7.84 6.78 2.33
CA ILE A 64 7.42 7.99 3.06
C ILE A 64 8.37 8.28 4.23
N LYS A 65 8.66 7.27 5.06
CA LYS A 65 9.60 7.42 6.20
C LYS A 65 11.00 7.87 5.76
N PHE A 66 11.44 7.37 4.61
CA PHE A 66 12.71 7.79 4.03
C PHE A 66 12.66 9.26 3.60
N LEU A 67 11.62 9.69 2.88
CA LEU A 67 11.47 11.09 2.44
C LEU A 67 11.46 12.05 3.64
N ASP A 68 10.72 11.72 4.71
CA ASP A 68 10.68 12.55 5.92
C ASP A 68 12.06 12.68 6.57
N SER A 69 12.79 11.57 6.68
CA SER A 69 14.13 11.56 7.26
C SER A 69 15.12 12.36 6.39
N ASP A 70 14.99 12.24 5.08
CA ASP A 70 15.88 12.90 4.12
C ASP A 70 15.58 14.40 4.03
N LEU A 71 14.31 14.82 4.10
CA LEU A 71 13.92 16.22 4.21
C LEU A 71 14.41 16.84 5.53
N ALA A 72 14.30 16.11 6.64
CA ALA A 72 14.83 16.57 7.93
C ALA A 72 16.36 16.77 7.84
N ALA A 73 17.08 15.83 7.24
CA ALA A 73 18.51 15.96 7.00
C ALA A 73 18.84 17.15 6.07
N MET A 74 18.06 17.38 5.01
CA MET A 74 18.24 18.54 4.12
C MET A 74 17.97 19.87 4.83
N GLN A 75 17.00 19.92 5.73
CA GLN A 75 16.73 21.09 6.57
C GLN A 75 17.85 21.35 7.57
N GLU A 76 18.37 20.29 8.22
CA GLU A 76 19.56 20.38 9.07
C GLU A 76 20.76 20.91 8.26
N THR A 77 20.98 20.37 7.06
CA THR A 77 22.01 20.80 6.10
C THR A 77 21.87 22.28 5.75
N TYR A 78 20.65 22.74 5.48
CA TYR A 78 20.35 24.15 5.23
C TYR A 78 20.62 25.04 6.47
N SER A 79 20.30 24.57 7.68
CA SER A 79 20.52 25.35 8.90
C SER A 79 22.00 25.71 9.12
N LEU A 80 22.93 24.88 8.61
CA LEU A 80 24.37 25.13 8.67
C LEU A 80 24.81 26.38 7.88
N VAL A 81 23.99 26.87 6.95
CA VAL A 81 24.24 28.13 6.25
C VAL A 81 24.30 29.31 7.22
N PHE A 82 23.53 29.27 8.30
CA PHE A 82 23.47 30.33 9.33
C PHE A 82 24.52 30.17 10.43
N VAL A 83 25.25 29.06 10.44
CA VAL A 83 26.29 28.76 11.43
C VAL A 83 27.64 29.25 10.91
N ASP A 84 28.46 29.82 11.81
CA ASP A 84 29.84 30.22 11.50
C ASP A 84 30.65 29.02 10.97
N LYS A 85 31.47 29.26 9.94
CA LYS A 85 32.30 28.23 9.30
C LYS A 85 33.14 27.43 10.30
N GLY A 86 33.67 28.06 11.36
CA GLY A 86 34.47 27.39 12.38
C GLY A 86 33.68 26.39 13.23
N SER A 87 32.36 26.58 13.34
CA SER A 87 31.46 25.72 14.11
C SER A 87 30.83 24.62 13.26
N ARG A 88 30.83 24.73 11.93
CA ARG A 88 30.25 23.74 11.00
C ARG A 88 30.95 22.38 11.05
N SER A 89 32.25 22.34 11.31
CA SER A 89 33.05 21.11 11.41
C SER A 89 32.62 20.19 12.56
N ASN A 90 31.92 20.73 13.56
CA ASN A 90 31.41 19.97 14.71
C ASN A 90 29.98 19.44 14.51
N PHE A 91 29.30 19.82 13.42
CA PHE A 91 27.96 19.33 13.12
C PHE A 91 28.02 18.03 12.33
N GLN A 92 27.36 17.00 12.86
CA GLN A 92 27.20 15.72 12.18
C GLN A 92 25.75 15.61 11.74
N ILE A 93 25.51 15.76 10.43
CA ILE A 93 24.17 15.59 9.84
C ILE A 93 23.81 14.11 9.93
N LYS A 94 22.60 13.81 10.41
CA LYS A 94 22.11 12.43 10.44
C LYS A 94 22.03 11.88 9.03
N SER A 95 22.72 10.77 8.78
CA SER A 95 22.81 10.14 7.46
C SER A 95 22.47 8.64 7.46
N ASP A 96 22.06 8.11 8.61
CA ASP A 96 21.73 6.69 8.78
C ASP A 96 20.61 6.23 7.84
N HIS A 97 19.67 7.12 7.51
CA HIS A 97 18.59 6.84 6.57
C HIS A 97 19.09 6.53 5.15
N LEU A 98 20.28 7.02 4.76
CA LEU A 98 20.88 6.76 3.45
C LEU A 98 21.23 5.29 3.23
N ALA A 99 21.44 4.52 4.31
CA ALA A 99 21.64 3.07 4.20
C ALA A 99 20.41 2.36 3.61
N SER A 100 19.21 2.94 3.79
CA SER A 100 17.97 2.40 3.24
C SER A 100 17.70 2.80 1.78
N LEU A 101 18.49 3.73 1.23
CA LEU A 101 18.28 4.30 -0.10
C LEU A 101 18.18 3.22 -1.21
N PRO A 102 19.08 2.22 -1.32
CA PRO A 102 18.97 1.20 -2.37
C PRO A 102 17.65 0.43 -2.30
N ALA A 103 17.19 0.11 -1.09
CA ALA A 103 15.95 -0.61 -0.87
C ALA A 103 14.73 0.26 -1.21
N VAL A 104 14.76 1.54 -0.84
CA VAL A 104 13.71 2.51 -1.17
C VAL A 104 13.62 2.73 -2.69
N THR A 105 14.77 2.91 -3.38
CA THR A 105 14.81 3.02 -4.83
C THR A 105 14.25 1.78 -5.52
N ALA A 106 14.58 0.58 -5.03
CA ALA A 106 14.03 -0.67 -5.56
C ALA A 106 12.51 -0.75 -5.38
N ARG A 107 11.98 -0.31 -4.23
CA ARG A 107 10.52 -0.26 -3.97
C ARG A 107 9.82 0.70 -4.91
N VAL A 108 10.35 1.92 -5.08
CA VAL A 108 9.81 2.93 -6.01
C VAL A 108 9.77 2.38 -7.43
N LYS A 109 10.87 1.78 -7.90
CA LYS A 109 10.92 1.13 -9.23
C LYS A 109 9.95 -0.04 -9.35
N GLY A 110 9.79 -0.83 -8.29
CA GLY A 110 8.88 -1.97 -8.22
C GLY A 110 7.40 -1.58 -8.33
N LEU A 111 7.04 -0.33 -8.05
CA LEU A 111 5.68 0.20 -8.25
C LEU A 111 5.32 0.48 -9.71
N GLY A 112 6.31 0.37 -10.62
CA GLY A 112 6.10 0.37 -12.07
C GLY A 112 5.61 1.69 -12.66
N ASP A 113 5.79 2.80 -11.95
CA ASP A 113 5.28 4.11 -12.37
C ASP A 113 6.42 5.03 -12.86
N PRO A 114 6.45 5.33 -14.17
CA PRO A 114 7.50 6.17 -14.74
C PRO A 114 7.54 7.58 -14.14
N LYS A 115 6.37 8.15 -13.79
CA LYS A 115 6.28 9.50 -13.21
C LYS A 115 6.83 9.49 -11.79
N LEU A 116 6.44 8.50 -10.98
CA LEU A 116 6.96 8.32 -9.63
C LEU A 116 8.49 8.14 -9.63
N ASN A 117 9.01 7.32 -10.54
CA ASN A 117 10.44 7.10 -10.70
C ASN A 117 11.18 8.40 -11.04
N ALA A 118 10.66 9.18 -12.01
CA ALA A 118 11.27 10.44 -12.41
C ALA A 118 11.31 11.47 -11.26
N LEU A 119 10.21 11.59 -10.50
CA LEU A 119 10.14 12.48 -9.34
C LEU A 119 11.13 12.05 -8.25
N PHE A 120 11.26 10.75 -7.98
CA PHE A 120 12.19 10.25 -6.98
C PHE A 120 13.66 10.45 -7.39
N ASP A 121 13.98 10.29 -8.68
CA ASP A 121 15.30 10.59 -9.23
C ASP A 121 15.62 12.09 -9.18
N GLU A 122 14.63 12.96 -9.39
CA GLU A 122 14.78 14.40 -9.24
C GLU A 122 14.98 14.80 -7.77
N PHE A 123 14.19 14.24 -6.85
CA PHE A 123 14.35 14.43 -5.41
C PHE A 123 15.76 14.03 -4.94
N THR A 124 16.26 12.89 -5.41
CA THR A 124 17.63 12.42 -5.13
C THR A 124 18.69 13.40 -5.64
N ARG A 125 18.47 14.02 -6.81
CA ARG A 125 19.37 15.06 -7.35
C ARG A 125 19.36 16.33 -6.50
N LYS A 126 18.19 16.77 -6.03
CA LYS A 126 18.04 17.91 -5.13
C LYS A 126 18.77 17.70 -3.81
N ARG A 127 18.65 16.51 -3.21
CA ARG A 127 19.43 16.12 -2.01
C ARG A 127 20.93 16.31 -2.22
N LEU A 128 21.47 15.72 -3.29
CA LEU A 128 22.90 15.79 -3.58
C LEU A 128 23.35 17.23 -3.79
N TYR A 129 22.51 18.05 -4.44
CA TYR A 129 22.80 19.47 -4.62
C TYR A 129 22.88 20.21 -3.28
N ILE A 130 21.91 20.02 -2.39
CA ILE A 130 21.87 20.67 -1.08
C ILE A 130 23.08 20.24 -0.24
N GLY A 131 23.41 18.95 -0.20
CA GLY A 131 24.61 18.45 0.48
C GLY A 131 25.90 19.09 -0.04
N ASN A 132 26.02 19.27 -1.35
CA ASN A 132 27.18 19.90 -1.99
C ASN A 132 27.15 21.43 -1.95
N SER A 133 26.06 22.05 -1.50
CA SER A 133 25.87 23.51 -1.54
C SER A 133 26.46 24.23 -0.32
N ILE A 134 26.67 23.53 0.80
CA ILE A 134 27.23 24.10 2.05
C ILE A 134 28.61 24.75 1.81
N ASP A 135 29.43 24.14 0.96
CA ASP A 135 30.81 24.57 0.73
C ASP A 135 30.98 25.51 -0.47
N SER A 136 29.93 25.69 -1.28
CA SER A 136 29.98 26.49 -2.51
C SER A 136 29.31 27.85 -2.34
N VAL A 137 30.10 28.92 -2.55
CA VAL A 137 29.61 30.31 -2.52
C VAL A 137 28.68 30.56 -3.71
N GLY A 138 27.48 31.10 -3.45
CA GLY A 138 26.57 31.62 -4.49
C GLY A 138 25.42 30.71 -4.94
N LYS A 139 25.21 29.55 -4.31
CA LYS A 139 24.01 28.74 -4.53
C LYS A 139 22.92 29.14 -3.55
N ASP A 140 21.66 29.05 -3.97
CA ASP A 140 20.47 29.28 -3.12
C ASP A 140 19.94 27.93 -2.59
N PRO A 141 20.43 27.45 -1.43
CA PRO A 141 20.00 26.17 -0.87
C PRO A 141 18.53 26.20 -0.40
N PHE A 142 17.94 27.38 -0.19
CA PHE A 142 16.54 27.50 0.22
C PHE A 142 15.59 27.13 -0.92
N LYS A 143 15.84 27.65 -2.13
CA LYS A 143 15.05 27.31 -3.31
C LYS A 143 15.09 25.81 -3.61
N GLU A 144 16.25 25.19 -3.45
CA GLU A 144 16.42 23.76 -3.69
C GLU A 144 15.74 22.91 -2.61
N LEU A 145 15.77 23.34 -1.34
CA LEU A 145 15.01 22.71 -0.25
C LEU A 145 13.50 22.79 -0.51
N GLN A 146 13.01 23.97 -0.92
CA GLN A 146 11.59 24.14 -1.24
C GLN A 146 11.17 23.24 -2.43
N SER A 147 12.02 23.14 -3.45
CA SER A 147 11.81 22.21 -4.56
C SER A 147 11.78 20.75 -4.10
N ALA A 148 12.65 20.35 -3.16
CA ALA A 148 12.67 19.00 -2.60
C ALA A 148 11.40 18.69 -1.80
N ILE A 149 10.88 19.66 -1.04
CA ILE A 149 9.61 19.54 -0.29
C ILE A 149 8.44 19.33 -1.27
N THR A 150 8.35 20.12 -2.34
CA THR A 150 7.31 19.95 -3.37
C THR A 150 7.37 18.56 -4.01
N LEU A 151 8.57 18.13 -4.41
CA LEU A 151 8.77 16.81 -5.01
C LEU A 151 8.37 15.67 -4.04
N ALA A 152 8.71 15.79 -2.75
CA ALA A 152 8.30 14.82 -1.75
C ALA A 152 6.78 14.78 -1.61
N GLY A 153 6.10 15.93 -1.61
CA GLY A 153 4.64 16.01 -1.61
C GLY A 153 4.00 15.32 -2.82
N ASP A 154 4.54 15.55 -4.02
CA ASP A 154 4.07 14.92 -5.25
C ASP A 154 4.30 13.39 -5.24
N ILE A 155 5.43 12.94 -4.72
CA ILE A 155 5.74 11.51 -4.54
C ILE A 155 4.74 10.87 -3.57
N VAL A 156 4.51 11.47 -2.40
CA VAL A 156 3.54 10.97 -1.42
C VAL A 156 2.13 10.91 -2.00
N GLY A 157 1.72 11.93 -2.75
CA GLY A 157 0.42 11.94 -3.44
C GLY A 157 0.26 10.74 -4.37
N LEU A 158 1.23 10.50 -5.26
CA LEU A 158 1.21 9.36 -6.18
C LEU A 158 1.26 8.00 -5.48
N LEU A 159 1.98 7.91 -4.36
CA LEU A 159 2.03 6.69 -3.56
C LEU A 159 0.66 6.38 -2.91
N LEU A 160 -0.03 7.40 -2.41
CA LEU A 160 -1.37 7.27 -1.83
C LEU A 160 -2.41 6.88 -2.88
N ASP A 161 -2.37 7.50 -4.06
CA ASP A 161 -3.23 7.13 -5.18
C ASP A 161 -3.07 5.65 -5.55
N LYS A 162 -1.82 5.17 -5.58
CA LYS A 162 -1.54 3.76 -5.81
C LYS A 162 -2.10 2.83 -4.73
N VAL A 163 -2.19 3.25 -3.47
CA VAL A 163 -2.82 2.42 -2.43
C VAL A 163 -4.34 2.37 -2.65
N ARG A 164 -4.96 3.51 -2.99
CA ARG A 164 -6.41 3.61 -3.27
C ARG A 164 -6.85 2.80 -4.49
N ASP A 165 -6.01 2.69 -5.52
CA ASP A 165 -6.26 1.85 -6.69
C ASP A 165 -6.37 0.34 -6.38
N VAL A 166 -5.94 -0.10 -5.19
CA VAL A 166 -6.09 -1.52 -4.76
C VAL A 166 -7.37 -1.73 -3.95
N GLU A 167 -7.91 -0.67 -3.37
CA GLU A 167 -9.14 -0.69 -2.56
C GLU A 167 -10.42 -0.57 -3.44
N ASN A 168 -10.30 -0.05 -4.66
CA ASN A 168 -11.39 0.08 -5.65
C ASN A 168 -11.37 -1.06 -6.69
#